data_AF-A0A2T7VMU9-F1
#
_entry.id   AF-A0A2T7VMU9-F1
#
_cell.length_a   1.000
_cell.length_b   1.000
_cell.length_c   1.000
_cell.angle_alpha   90.00
_cell.angle_beta   90.00
_cell.angle_gamma   90.00
#
_symmetry.space_group_name_H-M   'P 1'
#
loop_
_entity.id
_entity.type
_entity.pdbx_description
1 polymer ?
#
loop_
_entity_poly.entity_id
_entity_poly.type
_entity_poly.pdbx_seq_one_letter_code
_entity_poly.pdbx_strand_id
1 'polypeptide(L)'
;MTQSMGAIGTSADNSLAESFNAALKRELLEGRAAFPDQATAYRAVFRWAHRYNTRRRHSAIGNITPNTYEAAYAATASATLAEAA
;
A
#
# COMPACT_ATOMS: atom_id res chain seq x y z
N MET A 1 10.68 20.80 -4.64
CA MET A 1 10.03 19.52 -4.31
C MET A 1 10.15 19.35 -2.81
N THR A 2 9.09 19.69 -2.08
CA THR A 2 9.09 19.62 -0.61
C THR A 2 8.56 18.25 -0.22
N GLN A 3 9.45 17.28 0.02
CA GLN A 3 9.06 16.07 0.75
C GLN A 3 8.82 16.48 2.20
N SER A 4 7.59 16.33 2.66
CA SER A 4 7.24 16.54 4.07
C SER A 4 7.79 15.37 4.88
N MET A 5 8.83 15.66 5.67
CA MET A 5 9.37 14.76 6.70
C MET A 5 8.44 14.75 7.92
N GLY A 6 7.21 14.25 7.73
CA GLY A 6 6.19 14.18 8.77
C GLY A 6 6.23 12.84 9.50
N ALA A 7 6.90 12.83 10.66
CA ALA A 7 6.98 11.75 11.67
C ALA A 7 7.85 10.53 11.31
N ILE A 8 8.53 10.03 12.34
CA ILE A 8 9.55 8.97 12.28
C ILE A 8 8.88 7.64 11.92
N GLY A 9 8.78 7.39 10.63
CA GLY A 9 8.73 6.08 9.99
C GLY A 9 9.82 6.13 8.90
N THR A 10 10.74 5.18 8.93
CA THR A 10 11.94 5.09 8.07
C THR A 10 11.63 5.57 6.64
N SER A 11 12.51 6.31 5.96
CA SER A 11 12.22 6.88 4.62
C SER A 11 11.66 5.88 3.59
N ALA A 12 11.91 4.58 3.80
CA ALA A 12 11.27 3.48 3.09
C ALA A 12 9.74 3.42 3.27
N ASP A 13 9.23 3.54 4.50
CA ASP A 13 7.80 3.57 4.83
C ASP A 13 7.10 4.78 4.20
N ASN A 14 7.72 5.96 4.31
CA ASN A 14 7.21 7.17 3.65
C ASN A 14 7.21 7.01 2.11
N SER A 15 8.29 6.46 1.52
CA SER A 15 8.35 6.22 0.08
C SER A 15 7.29 5.21 -0.40
N LEU A 16 7.03 4.17 0.40
CA LEU A 16 5.97 3.19 0.14
C LEU A 16 4.59 3.85 0.19
N ALA A 17 4.31 4.64 1.23
CA ALA A 17 3.07 5.39 1.39
C ALA A 17 2.85 6.41 0.26
N GLU A 18 3.91 7.13 -0.14
CA GLU A 18 3.87 8.06 -1.28
C GLU A 18 3.55 7.31 -2.59
N SER A 19 4.20 6.17 -2.84
CA SER A 19 3.95 5.35 -4.04
C SER A 19 2.53 4.80 -4.09
N PHE A 20 1.99 4.40 -2.93
CA PHE A 20 0.62 3.93 -2.78
C PHE A 20 -0.38 5.05 -3.08
N ASN A 21 -0.20 6.23 -2.47
CA ASN A 21 -1.06 7.38 -2.70
C ASN A 21 -0.98 7.90 -4.15
N ALA A 22 0.19 7.84 -4.77
CA ALA A 22 0.36 8.21 -6.18
C ALA A 22 -0.38 7.24 -7.11
N ALA A 23 -0.26 5.93 -6.88
CA ALA A 23 -0.98 4.91 -7.65
C ALA A 23 -2.50 5.03 -7.47
N LEU A 24 -2.95 5.26 -6.23
CA LEU A 24 -4.35 5.49 -5.87
C LEU A 24 -4.93 6.67 -6.65
N LYS A 25 -4.29 7.83 -6.56
CA LYS A 25 -4.75 9.05 -7.25
C LYS A 25 -4.74 8.87 -8.76
N ARG A 26 -3.67 8.29 -9.32
CA ARG A 26 -3.55 8.08 -10.78
C ARG A 26 -4.65 7.20 -11.34
N GLU A 27 -4.95 6.09 -10.67
CA GLU A 27 -5.89 5.07 -11.17
C GLU A 27 -7.35 5.34 -10.83
N LEU A 28 -7.64 6.08 -9.76
CA LEU A 28 -9.02 6.39 -9.38
C LEU A 28 -9.53 7.72 -9.92
N LEU A 29 -8.63 8.69 -10.11
CA LEU A 29 -9.05 9.99 -10.63
C LEU A 29 -9.06 10.02 -12.16
N GLU A 30 -8.22 9.24 -12.87
CA GLU A 30 -8.20 9.16 -14.35
C GLU A 30 -8.36 10.53 -15.05
N GLY A 31 -7.72 11.58 -14.51
CA GLY A 31 -7.80 12.94 -15.05
C GLY A 31 -8.92 13.84 -14.49
N ARG A 32 -9.79 13.35 -13.61
CA ARG A 32 -10.71 14.19 -12.81
C ARG A 32 -9.97 14.91 -11.68
N ALA A 33 -10.41 16.14 -11.39
CA ALA A 33 -9.91 16.91 -10.26
C ALA A 33 -10.37 16.35 -8.89
N ALA A 34 -11.56 15.76 -8.82
CA ALA A 34 -12.13 15.23 -7.59
C ALA A 34 -13.22 14.18 -7.84
N PHE A 35 -13.57 13.43 -6.80
CA PHE A 35 -14.78 12.62 -6.77
C PHE A 35 -16.03 13.49 -6.63
N PRO A 36 -17.17 13.07 -7.20
CA PRO A 36 -18.41 13.84 -7.15
C PRO A 36 -19.06 13.86 -5.76
N ASP A 37 -18.79 12.84 -4.93
CA ASP A 37 -19.36 12.68 -3.60
C ASP A 37 -18.47 11.79 -2.72
N GLN A 38 -18.55 11.96 -1.40
CA GLN A 38 -17.77 11.20 -0.42
C GLN A 38 -18.08 9.70 -0.45
N ALA A 39 -19.34 9.29 -0.57
CA ALA A 39 -19.71 7.87 -0.61
C ALA A 39 -19.18 7.20 -1.88
N THR A 40 -19.15 7.93 -3.00
CA THR A 40 -18.55 7.44 -4.25
C THR A 40 -17.03 7.28 -4.10
N ALA A 41 -16.36 8.27 -3.52
CA ALA A 41 -14.93 8.20 -3.22
C ALA A 41 -14.61 7.00 -2.34
N TYR A 42 -15.37 6.81 -1.25
CA TYR A 42 -15.15 5.73 -0.29
C TYR A 42 -15.28 4.35 -0.95
N ARG A 43 -16.35 4.10 -1.71
CA ARG A 43 -16.55 2.82 -2.41
C ARG A 43 -15.47 2.56 -3.46
N ALA A 44 -15.07 3.60 -4.19
CA ALA A 44 -14.05 3.49 -5.22
C ALA A 44 -12.67 3.19 -4.62
N VAL A 45 -12.29 3.92 -3.55
CA VAL A 45 -11.06 3.70 -2.78
C VAL A 45 -11.06 2.31 -2.16
N PHE A 46 -12.14 1.88 -1.50
CA PHE A 46 -12.23 0.56 -0.88
C PHE A 46 -12.05 -0.56 -1.90
N ARG A 47 -12.76 -0.49 -3.04
CA ARG A 47 -12.62 -1.47 -4.12
C ARG A 47 -11.21 -1.49 -4.70
N TRP A 48 -10.62 -0.32 -4.90
CA TRP A 48 -9.25 -0.21 -5.42
C TRP A 48 -8.23 -0.77 -4.44
N ALA A 49 -8.31 -0.41 -3.15
CA ALA A 49 -7.43 -0.89 -2.10
C ALA A 49 -7.53 -2.42 -1.94
N HIS A 50 -8.75 -2.97 -1.96
CA HIS A 50 -8.94 -4.41 -1.94
C HIS A 50 -8.23 -5.09 -3.14
N ARG A 51 -8.42 -4.58 -4.36
CA ARG A 51 -7.73 -5.11 -5.56
C ARG A 51 -6.22 -4.97 -5.46
N TYR A 52 -5.71 -3.85 -4.95
CA TYR A 52 -4.29 -3.58 -4.76
C TYR A 52 -3.67 -4.62 -3.83
N ASN A 53 -4.29 -4.86 -2.67
CA ASN A 53 -3.76 -5.78 -1.65
C ASN A 53 -3.93 -7.27 -2.00
N THR A 54 -4.97 -7.64 -2.75
CA THR A 54 -5.32 -9.06 -2.99
C THR A 54 -4.97 -9.60 -4.37
N ARG A 55 -4.84 -8.74 -5.40
CA ARG A 55 -4.67 -9.20 -6.79
C ARG A 55 -3.49 -8.56 -7.51
N ARG A 56 -3.07 -7.36 -7.13
CA ARG A 56 -1.97 -6.67 -7.81
C ARG A 56 -0.65 -7.28 -7.38
N ARG A 57 0.14 -7.70 -8.37
CA ARG A 57 1.49 -8.17 -8.16
C ARG A 57 2.46 -7.01 -8.28
N HIS A 58 3.40 -6.92 -7.34
CA HIS A 58 4.36 -5.84 -7.28
C HIS A 58 5.76 -6.39 -7.57
N SER A 59 6.40 -5.91 -8.63
CA SER A 59 7.76 -6.34 -9.00
C SER A 59 8.77 -6.08 -7.88
N ALA A 60 8.59 -5.01 -7.11
CA ALA A 60 9.43 -4.65 -5.96
C ALA A 60 9.46 -5.70 -4.83
N ILE A 61 8.43 -6.54 -4.71
CA ILE A 61 8.32 -7.59 -3.66
C ILE A 61 8.40 -9.00 -4.25
N GLY A 62 9.00 -9.17 -5.44
CA GLY A 62 9.12 -10.48 -6.07
C GLY A 62 7.87 -10.91 -6.86
N ASN A 63 7.08 -9.96 -7.35
CA ASN A 63 5.91 -10.19 -8.19
C ASN A 63 4.78 -10.97 -7.48
N ILE A 64 4.69 -10.83 -6.16
CA ILE A 64 3.59 -11.35 -5.33
C ILE A 64 2.67 -10.21 -4.89
N THR A 65 1.55 -10.56 -4.27
CA THR A 65 0.61 -9.57 -3.74
C THR A 65 1.07 -9.07 -2.37
N PRO A 66 0.75 -7.83 -1.97
CA PRO A 66 1.13 -7.29 -0.67
C PRO A 66 0.66 -8.19 0.49
N ASN A 67 -0.56 -8.73 0.42
CA ASN A 67 -1.05 -9.67 1.44
C ASN A 67 -0.20 -10.94 1.54
N THR A 68 0.26 -11.47 0.41
CA THR A 68 1.14 -12.65 0.40
C THR A 68 2.51 -12.33 1.01
N TYR A 69 3.05 -11.15 0.70
CA TYR A 69 4.31 -10.69 1.26
C TYR A 69 4.22 -10.51 2.78
N GLU A 70 3.19 -9.81 3.28
CA GLU A 70 2.95 -9.62 4.71
C GLU A 70 2.75 -10.95 5.44
N ALA A 71 1.99 -11.88 4.86
CA ALA A 71 1.78 -13.21 5.44
C ALA A 71 3.09 -14.02 5.54
N ALA A 72 3.93 -13.96 4.50
CA ALA A 72 5.24 -14.62 4.49
C ALA A 72 6.23 -13.97 5.48
N TYR A 73 6.19 -12.64 5.59
CA TYR A 73 6.99 -11.88 6.54
C TYR A 73 6.57 -12.19 7.99
N ALA A 74 5.27 -12.19 8.29
CA ALA A 74 4.74 -12.54 9.60
C ALA A 74 5.05 -13.99 10.01
N ALA A 75 5.01 -14.93 9.06
CA ALA A 75 5.40 -16.32 9.30
C ALA A 75 6.90 -16.43 9.63
N THR A 76 7.76 -15.72 8.89
CA THR A 76 9.20 -15.67 9.14
C THR A 76 9.51 -15.03 10.49
N ALA A 77 8.89 -13.89 10.82
CA ALA A 77 9.06 -13.19 12.08
C ALA A 77 8.63 -14.05 13.28
N SER A 78 7.52 -14.78 13.14
CA SER A 78 7.04 -15.73 14.17
C SER A 78 8.01 -16.90 14.36
N ALA A 79 8.58 -17.44 13.26
CA ALA A 79 9.57 -18.50 13.33
C ALA A 79 10.87 -18.05 14.02
N THR A 80 11.36 -16.84 13.73
CA THR A 80 12.54 -16.28 14.40
C THR A 80 12.32 -16.00 15.88
N LEU A 81 11.10 -15.62 16.29
CA LEU A 81 10.73 -15.45 17.70
C LEU A 81 10.67 -16.79 18.44
N ALA A 82 10.26 -17.87 17.76
CA ALA A 82 10.19 -19.20 18.33
C ALA A 82 11.58 -19.86 18.48
N GLU A 83 12.53 -19.59 17.58
CA GLU A 83 13.93 -20.04 17.76
C GLU A 83 14.69 -19.25 18.84
N ALA A 84 14.23 -18.05 19.20
CA ALA A 84 14.86 -17.20 20.22
C ALA A 84 14.30 -17.41 21.64
N ALA A 85 13.34 -18.34 21.83
CA ALA A 85 12.69 -18.65 23.10
C ALA A 85 13.10 -20.04 23.62
#